data_AF-A0A2V3Y5J4-F1
#
_entry.id   AF-A0A2V3Y5J4-F1
#
_cell.length_a   1.000
_cell.length_b   1.000
_cell.length_c   1.000
_cell.angle_alpha   90.00
_cell.angle_beta   90.00
_cell.angle_gamma   90.00
#
_symmetry.space_group_name_H-M   'P 1'
#
loop_
_entity.id
_entity.type
_entity.pdbx_description
1 polymer ?
#
loop_
_entity_poly.entity_id
_entity_poly.type
_entity_poly.pdbx_seq_one_letter_code
_entity_poly.pdbx_strand_id
1 'polypeptide(L)'
;MKSITITAKVKLYPTSEQMIILNKTLSVIRDVLNFVSAFVFGQEGIRYLELNHALYYPVRQQFGLRSQMTQSVFKTVLAKYKSMKSNGHPF
;
A
#
# COMPACT_ATOMS: atom_id res chain seq x y z
N MET A 1 -21.58 -11.19 31.11
CA MET A 1 -22.24 -11.58 29.84
C MET A 1 -21.16 -11.81 28.79
N LYS A 2 -21.17 -12.95 28.07
CA LYS A 2 -20.25 -13.18 26.94
C LYS A 2 -20.73 -12.39 25.73
N SER A 3 -19.86 -11.61 25.08
CA SER A 3 -20.20 -10.92 23.84
C SER A 3 -20.30 -11.91 22.69
N ILE A 4 -21.37 -11.84 21.90
CA ILE A 4 -21.51 -12.61 20.66
C ILE A 4 -20.88 -11.79 19.54
N THR A 5 -19.92 -12.38 18.81
CA THR A 5 -19.34 -11.79 17.61
C THR A 5 -19.92 -12.50 16.38
N ILE A 6 -20.62 -11.76 15.52
CA ILE A 6 -21.20 -12.27 14.28
C ILE A 6 -20.31 -11.79 13.12
N THR A 7 -19.92 -12.70 12.23
CA THR A 7 -19.15 -12.37 11.01
C THR A 7 -19.97 -12.73 9.78
N ALA A 8 -20.18 -11.78 8.88
CA ALA A 8 -20.82 -11.99 7.59
C ALA A 8 -19.79 -11.85 6.46
N LYS A 9 -19.89 -12.73 5.43
CA LYS A 9 -19.10 -12.64 4.20
C LYS A 9 -20.00 -12.15 3.07
N VAL A 10 -19.63 -11.05 2.44
CA VAL A 10 -20.35 -10.49 1.30
C VAL A 10 -19.45 -10.57 0.08
N LYS A 11 -19.98 -11.12 -1.01
CA LYS A 11 -19.31 -11.11 -2.32
C LYS A 11 -19.85 -9.93 -3.12
N LEU A 12 -18.94 -9.07 -3.58
CA LEU A 12 -19.28 -7.94 -4.44
C LEU A 12 -19.34 -8.42 -5.89
N TYR A 13 -20.39 -8.01 -6.61
CA TYR A 13 -20.55 -8.23 -8.05
C TYR A 13 -20.53 -6.87 -8.75
N PRO A 14 -19.33 -6.35 -9.07
CA PRO A 14 -19.21 -5.06 -9.73
C PRO A 14 -19.76 -5.10 -11.16
N THR A 15 -20.34 -3.99 -11.60
CA THR A 15 -20.70 -3.79 -13.00
C THR A 15 -19.45 -3.68 -13.88
N SER A 16 -19.60 -3.79 -15.21
CA SER A 16 -18.47 -3.63 -16.12
C SER A 16 -17.76 -2.28 -15.97
N GLU A 17 -18.51 -1.19 -15.75
CA GLU A 17 -17.94 0.14 -15.49
C GLU A 17 -17.17 0.19 -14.17
N GLN A 18 -17.73 -0.38 -13.10
CA GLN A 18 -17.05 -0.47 -11.81
C GLN A 18 -15.77 -1.31 -11.90
N MET A 19 -15.78 -2.39 -12.68
CA MET A 19 -14.58 -3.20 -12.93
C MET A 19 -13.46 -2.41 -13.61
N ILE A 20 -13.80 -1.55 -14.58
CA ILE A 20 -12.82 -0.68 -15.24
C ILE A 20 -12.19 0.28 -14.22
N ILE A 21 -13.01 0.91 -13.36
CA ILE A 21 -12.53 1.83 -12.32
C ILE A 21 -11.65 1.09 -11.29
N LEU A 22 -12.05 -0.12 -10.88
CA LEU A 22 -11.26 -0.95 -9.97
C LEU A 22 -9.91 -1.33 -10.57
N ASN A 23 -9.88 -1.79 -11.81
CA ASN A 23 -8.66 -2.15 -12.51
C ASN A 23 -7.71 -0.96 -12.67
N LYS A 24 -8.25 0.22 -13.03
CA LYS A 24 -7.47 1.45 -13.09
C LYS A 24 -6.88 1.80 -11.72
N THR A 25 -7.68 1.68 -10.66
CA THR A 25 -7.23 1.92 -9.29
C THR A 25 -6.09 0.96 -8.89
N LEU A 26 -6.24 -0.33 -9.20
CA LEU A 26 -5.20 -1.34 -8.94
C LEU A 26 -3.92 -1.08 -9.73
N SER A 27 -4.02 -0.59 -10.98
CA SER A 27 -2.86 -0.18 -11.76
C SER A 27 -2.12 0.96 -11.09
N VAL A 28 -2.82 2.03 -10.69
CA VAL A 28 -2.18 3.17 -10.01
C VAL A 28 -1.54 2.73 -8.69
N ILE A 29 -2.18 1.86 -7.90
CA ILE A 29 -1.57 1.31 -6.68
C ILE A 29 -0.26 0.57 -6.98
N ARG A 30 -0.24 -0.23 -8.06
CA ARG A 30 0.98 -0.94 -8.50
C ARG A 30 2.09 0.04 -8.86
N ASP A 31 1.76 1.10 -9.59
CA ASP A 31 2.73 2.12 -9.98
C ASP A 31 3.31 2.84 -8.76
N VAL A 32 2.46 3.19 -7.78
CA VAL A 32 2.91 3.78 -6.51
C VAL A 32 3.74 2.79 -5.69
N LEU A 33 3.35 1.51 -5.62
CA LEU A 33 4.15 0.48 -4.94
C LEU A 33 5.56 0.42 -5.52
N ASN A 34 5.69 0.41 -6.84
CA ASN A 34 6.99 0.39 -7.52
C ASN A 34 7.79 1.67 -7.26
N PHE A 35 7.15 2.84 -7.34
CA PHE A 35 7.78 4.13 -7.07
C PHE A 35 8.32 4.22 -5.64
N VAL A 36 7.50 3.86 -4.64
CA VAL A 36 7.88 3.87 -3.23
C VAL A 36 8.95 2.81 -2.96
N SER A 37 8.85 1.63 -3.58
CA SER A 37 9.85 0.57 -3.48
C SER A 37 11.21 1.05 -3.99
N ALA A 38 11.24 1.73 -5.14
CA ALA A 38 12.47 2.29 -5.70
C ALA A 38 13.11 3.35 -4.78
N PHE A 39 12.29 4.16 -4.10
CA PHE A 39 12.80 5.10 -3.10
C PHE A 39 13.39 4.40 -1.87
N VAL A 40 12.72 3.37 -1.36
CA VAL A 40 13.16 2.61 -0.16
C VAL A 40 14.36 1.70 -0.47
N PHE A 41 14.51 1.26 -1.71
CA PHE A 41 15.56 0.35 -2.13
C PHE A 41 16.96 0.91 -1.83
N GLY A 42 17.81 0.11 -1.19
CA GLY A 42 19.16 0.53 -0.77
C GLY A 42 19.22 1.45 0.45
N GLN A 43 18.09 1.93 0.98
CA GLN A 43 18.06 2.70 2.22
C GLN A 43 17.86 1.79 3.43
N GLU A 44 18.94 1.46 4.12
CA GLU A 44 18.85 0.66 5.34
C GLU A 44 18.10 1.41 6.45
N GLY A 45 17.06 0.77 6.99
CA GLY A 45 16.44 1.22 8.25
C GLY A 45 15.49 2.42 8.14
N ILE A 46 15.09 2.83 6.94
CA ILE A 46 14.12 3.92 6.76
C ILE A 46 12.84 3.67 7.58
N ARG A 47 12.48 4.64 8.41
CA ARG A 47 11.31 4.55 9.29
C ARG A 47 10.07 5.05 8.56
N TYR A 48 8.90 4.56 9.00
CA TYR A 48 7.62 4.99 8.44
C TYR A 48 7.41 6.51 8.47
N LEU A 49 7.83 7.18 9.55
CA LEU A 49 7.70 8.63 9.66
C LEU A 49 8.54 9.38 8.60
N GLU A 50 9.76 8.91 8.36
CA GLU A 50 10.66 9.48 7.35
C GLU A 50 10.11 9.28 5.94
N LEU A 51 9.67 8.05 5.63
CA LEU A 51 9.03 7.72 4.37
C LEU A 51 7.78 8.59 4.13
N ASN A 52 6.94 8.73 5.17
CA ASN A 52 5.71 9.51 5.07
C ASN A 52 6.01 11.00 4.86
N HIS A 53 6.97 11.58 5.57
CA HIS A 53 7.38 12.97 5.35
C HIS A 53 7.94 13.19 3.95
N ALA A 54 8.75 12.26 3.44
CA ALA A 54 9.37 12.38 2.13
C ALA A 54 8.36 12.23 0.98
N LEU A 55 7.45 11.25 1.07
CA LEU A 55 6.68 10.80 -0.10
C LEU A 55 5.17 11.06 -0.02
N TYR A 56 4.59 11.45 1.12
CA TYR A 56 3.13 11.59 1.24
C TYR A 56 2.55 12.59 0.22
N TYR A 57 3.11 13.80 0.16
CA TYR A 57 2.64 14.81 -0.79
C TYR A 57 3.01 14.48 -2.25
N PRO A 58 4.26 14.09 -2.58
CA PRO A 58 4.61 13.68 -3.94
C PRO A 58 3.70 12.58 -4.49
N VAL A 59 3.44 11.52 -3.71
CA VAL A 59 2.60 10.41 -4.16
C VAL A 59 1.16 10.88 -4.41
N ARG A 60 0.59 11.69 -3.52
CA ARG A 60 -0.78 12.17 -3.68
C ARG A 60 -0.94 13.13 -4.85
N GLN A 61 0.05 13.99 -5.10
CA GLN A 61 0.03 14.97 -6.19
C GLN A 61 0.26 14.29 -7.55
N GLN A 62 1.21 13.36 -7.63
CA GLN A 62 1.58 12.71 -8.90
C GLN A 62 0.60 11.60 -9.31
N PHE A 63 0.12 10.80 -8.35
CA PHE A 63 -0.70 9.62 -8.64
C PHE A 63 -2.17 9.79 -8.29
N GLY A 64 -2.57 10.89 -7.65
CA GLY A 64 -3.95 11.15 -7.25
C GLY A 64 -4.50 10.19 -6.19
N LEU A 65 -3.62 9.46 -5.49
CA LEU A 65 -4.03 8.44 -4.53
C LEU A 65 -4.70 9.10 -3.30
N ARG A 66 -5.74 8.45 -2.76
CA ARG A 66 -6.39 8.89 -1.52
C ARG A 66 -5.47 8.66 -0.32
N SER A 67 -5.68 9.43 0.75
CA SER A 67 -4.83 9.39 1.95
C SER A 67 -4.67 7.98 2.52
N GLN A 68 -5.78 7.26 2.74
CA GLN A 68 -5.75 5.90 3.29
C GLN A 68 -4.97 4.93 2.40
N MET A 69 -5.17 5.00 1.09
CA MET A 69 -4.45 4.16 0.13
C MET A 69 -2.95 4.47 0.13
N THR A 70 -2.59 5.75 0.24
CA THR A 70 -1.19 6.19 0.31
C THR A 70 -0.52 5.59 1.54
N GLN A 71 -1.18 5.70 2.69
CA GLN A 71 -0.67 5.12 3.93
C GLN A 71 -0.58 3.60 3.88
N SER A 72 -1.55 2.93 3.24
CA SER A 72 -1.51 1.48 3.03
C SER A 72 -0.30 1.06 2.20
N VAL A 73 -0.02 1.76 1.09
CA VAL A 73 1.13 1.45 0.23
C VAL A 73 2.45 1.57 1.00
N PHE A 74 2.64 2.66 1.77
CA PHE A 74 3.84 2.85 2.58
C PHE A 74 4.04 1.72 3.59
N LYS A 75 2.97 1.33 4.29
CA LYS A 75 3.02 0.20 5.23
C LYS A 75 3.35 -1.12 4.53
N THR A 76 2.75 -1.38 3.38
CA THR A 76 3.01 -2.60 2.59
C THR A 76 4.47 -2.68 2.16
N VAL A 77 5.04 -1.61 1.62
CA VAL A 77 6.45 -1.59 1.17
C VAL A 77 7.39 -1.85 2.35
N LEU A 78 7.24 -1.10 3.45
CA LEU A 78 8.11 -1.28 4.62
C LEU A 78 7.97 -2.67 5.25
N ALA A 79 6.76 -3.20 5.35
CA ALA A 79 6.53 -4.54 5.87
C ALA A 79 7.19 -5.61 4.97
N LYS A 80 7.14 -5.44 3.65
CA LYS A 80 7.76 -6.39 2.70
C LYS A 80 9.28 -6.40 2.83
N TYR A 81 9.92 -5.23 2.86
CA TYR A 81 11.37 -5.13 3.05
C TYR A 81 11.81 -5.63 4.43
N LYS A 82 11.06 -5.31 5.49
CA LYS A 82 11.33 -5.85 6.83
C LYS A 82 11.28 -7.38 6.84
N SER A 83 10.28 -7.98 6.19
CA SER A 83 10.15 -9.43 6.08
C SER A 83 11.26 -10.05 5.23
N MET A 84 11.69 -9.39 4.15
CA MET A 84 12.82 -9.87 3.34
C MET A 84 14.11 -9.89 4.15
N LYS A 85 14.37 -8.81 4.91
CA LYS A 85 15.53 -8.72 5.82
C LYS A 85 15.52 -9.83 6.86
N SER A 86 14.38 -10.05 7.52
CA SER A 86 14.27 -11.11 8.55
C SER A 86 14.49 -12.51 8.00
N ASN A 87 14.25 -12.71 6.70
CA ASN A 87 14.43 -13.99 6.02
C ASN A 87 15.81 -14.13 5.35
N GLY A 88 16.75 -13.20 5.60
CA GLY A 88 18.12 -13.29 5.09
C GLY A 88 18.26 -13.03 3.59
N HIS A 89 17.24 -12.46 2.94
CA HIS A 89 17.37 -12.05 1.55
C HIS A 89 18.19 -10.75 1.47
N PRO A 90 19.17 -10.66 0.55
CA PRO A 90 19.84 -9.40 0.28
C PRO A 90 18.84 -8.40 -0.28
N PHE A 91 19.01 -7.14 0.10
CA PHE A 91 18.29 -6.01 -0.49
C PHE A 91 18.78 -5.78 -1.91
#